data_AF-A0A7K4B6A0-F1
#
_entry.id   AF-A0A7K4B6A0-F1
#
_cell.length_a   1.000
_cell.length_b   1.000
_cell.length_c   1.000
_cell.angle_alpha   90.00
_cell.angle_beta   90.00
_cell.angle_gamma   90.00
#
_symmetry.space_group_name_H-M   'P 1'
#
loop_
_entity.id
_entity.type
_entity.pdbx_description
1 polymer ?
#
loop_
_entity_poly.entity_id
_entity_poly.type
_entity_poly.pdbx_seq_one_letter_code
_entity_poly.pdbx_strand_id
1 'polypeptide(L)'
;MKIGITLPFLVLLFLSAFTAGVIADEENLTGTGWYDQGQMALENENYEEAVTAFTNALEEEPENSELFFKLGNALVMTGDVESALYAYENATSINPEYGEAWGNMGYIYLIGKQTPEPEPALETLTKAVEYVTDDPGIYINKGIAHLLNSDSNTALESFNEAINLNPDGSRAYYWKGITQSDLGAPDEAIESYNNAIELNPEFKDALYAKGIAESALGLFEEAETSFNEVLTIEGDYSEPFLTVGSDSDVWDRKGRILFEVQNNPDEAIVAFNKAVELNPDNANALYYKGRVLYDQDDLTGAMAAFDAASQADPTMGVVHYWKGQVYIDMSDRSGAISEFRTATELNPGLADAWYYLGGLLSDDGSYEEAVQALDEMISLRPDLADPYYLKGLSQYQIESYQDAIDSLEQATVLNASQMTDDDRSKAYYTLGLAKVQNDDSQGASEAFADSVALNASNAVAWNDYGVTLDTLENYEEALQAFEEALTIGGDSAEYYYNQGTTLNKLDRTEEAIASFDKALEIETNQRAYLAKGIALMKLEDYATAQTVFEQGIAMDDTKADLWAQKAMALYKQGKNDEALEAVNMALSLDESWQYALDLKTLIENPDNQTDTTSENTDESSTNESFIEDNNMTEE
;
A
#
# COMPACT_ATOMS: atom_id res chain seq x y z
N MET A 1 18.84 23.07 -0.75
CA MET A 1 19.62 24.34 -0.69
C MET A 1 19.39 25.06 -2.01
N LYS A 2 18.83 26.28 -2.02
CA LYS A 2 18.51 27.03 -3.25
C LYS A 2 19.79 27.31 -4.05
N ILE A 3 20.02 26.57 -5.13
CA ILE A 3 21.03 26.93 -6.13
C ILE A 3 20.37 27.98 -7.00
N GLY A 4 20.75 29.24 -6.76
CA GLY A 4 20.39 30.32 -7.68
C GLY A 4 21.00 30.02 -9.03
N ILE A 5 20.16 29.86 -10.04
CA ILE A 5 20.58 29.87 -11.44
C ILE A 5 21.28 31.21 -11.64
N THR A 6 22.61 31.16 -11.79
CA THR A 6 23.38 32.34 -12.12
C THR A 6 23.14 32.66 -13.60
N LEU A 7 23.33 33.94 -13.91
CA LEU A 7 22.78 34.66 -15.06
C LEU A 7 23.47 34.49 -16.44
N PRO A 8 24.49 33.62 -16.72
CA PRO A 8 25.21 33.73 -17.99
C PRO A 8 24.55 33.00 -19.18
N PHE A 9 23.49 32.21 -18.97
CA PHE A 9 22.87 31.41 -20.05
C PHE A 9 21.88 32.18 -20.95
N LEU A 10 21.46 33.39 -20.57
CA LEU A 10 20.51 34.20 -21.35
C LEU A 10 21.08 34.75 -22.68
N VAL A 11 22.40 34.67 -22.87
CA VAL A 11 23.12 35.32 -23.98
C VAL A 11 23.00 34.56 -25.32
N LEU A 12 22.76 33.25 -25.31
CA LEU A 12 22.81 32.42 -26.54
C LEU A 12 21.51 32.36 -27.34
N LEU A 13 20.35 32.62 -26.73
CA LEU A 13 19.04 32.52 -27.41
C LEU A 13 18.68 33.75 -28.26
N PHE A 14 19.37 34.88 -28.10
CA PHE A 14 19.12 36.11 -28.88
C PHE A 14 19.81 36.13 -30.25
N LEU A 15 20.78 35.24 -30.51
CA LEU A 15 21.69 35.36 -31.65
C LEU A 15 21.20 34.72 -32.96
N SER A 16 20.12 33.93 -32.97
CA SER A 16 19.67 33.25 -34.20
C SER A 16 18.66 34.05 -35.06
N ALA A 17 18.25 35.26 -34.67
CA ALA A 17 17.24 36.03 -35.40
C ALA A 17 17.73 37.34 -36.06
N PHE A 18 18.99 37.74 -35.90
CA PHE A 18 19.49 39.02 -36.43
C PHE A 18 20.56 38.87 -37.50
N THR A 19 20.21 38.24 -38.63
CA THR A 19 20.91 38.51 -39.90
C THR A 19 19.94 38.49 -41.07
N ALA A 20 19.37 39.65 -41.45
CA ALA A 20 19.21 40.10 -42.84
C ALA A 20 18.35 41.39 -42.95
N GLY A 21 19.05 42.50 -43.15
CA GLY A 21 18.72 43.66 -43.99
C GLY A 21 17.27 44.07 -44.28
N VAL A 22 16.94 45.29 -43.87
CA VAL A 22 16.20 46.25 -44.71
C VAL A 22 16.91 47.59 -44.66
N ILE A 23 17.44 48.02 -45.80
CA ILE A 23 17.81 49.42 -46.06
C ILE A 23 16.50 50.11 -46.46
N ALA A 24 16.01 51.05 -45.65
CA ALA A 24 14.92 51.94 -46.02
C ALA A 24 15.27 53.38 -45.66
N ASP A 25 15.41 54.16 -46.74
CA ASP A 25 15.39 55.61 -46.93
C ASP A 25 15.64 56.56 -45.74
N GLU A 26 16.77 57.27 -45.85
CA GLU A 26 17.07 58.54 -45.19
C GLU A 26 16.01 59.60 -45.50
N GLU A 27 15.23 60.06 -44.51
CA GLU A 27 14.82 61.47 -44.38
C GLU A 27 14.06 61.78 -43.06
N ASN A 28 14.78 62.02 -41.97
CA ASN A 28 14.67 63.21 -41.09
C ASN A 28 15.42 62.98 -39.77
N LEU A 29 16.67 63.44 -39.74
CA LEU A 29 17.61 63.27 -38.63
C LEU A 29 17.71 64.57 -37.82
N THR A 30 17.06 64.62 -36.66
CA THR A 30 17.50 65.46 -35.52
C THR A 30 17.13 64.78 -34.19
N GLY A 31 17.93 63.78 -33.81
CA GLY A 31 17.95 63.04 -32.53
C GLY A 31 19.12 62.02 -32.46
N THR A 32 20.16 62.20 -33.27
CA THR A 32 20.96 61.08 -33.83
C THR A 32 22.15 60.61 -32.99
N GLY A 33 22.70 61.44 -32.12
CA GLY A 33 23.95 61.09 -31.42
C GLY A 33 23.78 59.91 -30.45
N TRP A 34 22.71 59.94 -29.65
CA TRP A 34 22.47 58.94 -28.60
C TRP A 34 21.89 57.64 -29.15
N TYR A 35 20.99 57.69 -30.13
CA TYR A 35 20.48 56.49 -30.80
C TYR A 35 21.62 55.70 -31.47
N ASP A 36 22.45 56.38 -32.29
CA ASP A 36 23.57 55.73 -32.99
C ASP A 36 24.59 55.16 -32.00
N GLN A 37 24.88 55.88 -30.90
CA GLN A 37 25.73 55.37 -29.83
C GLN A 37 25.14 54.14 -29.15
N GLY A 38 23.83 54.13 -28.90
CA GLY A 38 23.14 52.98 -28.32
C GLY A 38 23.21 51.75 -29.22
N GLN A 39 22.97 51.92 -30.54
CA GLN A 39 23.10 50.81 -31.50
C GLN A 39 24.55 50.32 -31.58
N MET A 40 25.53 51.22 -31.67
CA MET A 40 26.95 50.83 -31.67
C MET A 40 27.35 50.12 -30.38
N ALA A 41 26.81 50.53 -29.23
CA ALA A 41 27.06 49.86 -27.96
C ALA A 41 26.44 48.45 -27.93
N LEU A 42 25.22 48.26 -28.47
CA LEU A 42 24.62 46.94 -28.65
C LEU A 42 25.46 46.03 -29.56
N GLU A 43 25.93 46.55 -30.70
CA GLU A 43 26.78 45.82 -31.64
C GLU A 43 28.12 45.40 -31.03
N ASN A 44 28.63 46.17 -30.07
CA ASN A 44 29.85 45.86 -29.32
C ASN A 44 29.59 45.09 -28.01
N GLU A 45 28.36 44.63 -27.77
CA GLU A 45 27.94 43.93 -26.54
C GLU A 45 28.15 44.74 -25.24
N ASN A 46 28.27 46.07 -25.36
CA ASN A 46 28.36 46.99 -24.23
C ASN A 46 26.95 47.39 -23.76
N TYR A 47 26.21 46.45 -23.18
CA TYR A 47 24.79 46.64 -22.87
C TYR A 47 24.49 47.79 -21.90
N GLU A 48 25.34 48.02 -20.89
CA GLU A 48 25.19 49.15 -19.95
C GLU A 48 25.35 50.52 -20.63
N GLU A 49 26.26 50.60 -21.60
CA GLU A 49 26.47 51.80 -22.41
C GLU A 49 25.27 52.00 -23.36
N ALA A 50 24.73 50.92 -23.93
CA ALA A 50 23.52 50.96 -24.74
C ALA A 50 22.31 51.45 -23.93
N VAL A 51 22.10 50.94 -22.71
CA VAL A 51 21.04 51.38 -21.79
C VAL A 51 21.15 52.87 -21.51
N THR A 52 22.36 53.35 -21.19
CA THR A 52 22.63 54.78 -20.93
C THR A 52 22.32 55.63 -22.16
N ALA A 53 22.78 55.22 -23.33
CA ALA A 53 22.58 55.96 -24.57
C ALA A 53 21.09 56.02 -24.98
N PHE A 54 20.36 54.91 -24.92
CA PHE A 54 18.93 54.91 -25.23
C PHE A 54 18.09 55.68 -24.20
N THR A 55 18.49 55.67 -22.91
CA THR A 55 17.84 56.48 -21.89
C THR A 55 18.03 57.98 -22.17
N ASN A 56 19.24 58.41 -22.54
CA ASN A 56 19.49 59.80 -22.95
C ASN A 56 18.71 60.17 -24.22
N ALA A 57 18.59 59.26 -25.19
CA ALA A 57 17.78 59.49 -26.38
C ALA A 57 16.29 59.67 -26.04
N LEU A 58 15.76 58.94 -25.06
CA LEU A 58 14.38 59.08 -24.57
C LEU A 58 14.14 60.39 -23.81
N GLU A 59 15.17 61.02 -23.24
CA GLU A 59 15.02 62.38 -22.68
C GLU A 59 14.72 63.42 -23.77
N GLU A 60 15.26 63.21 -24.98
CA GLU A 60 15.02 64.07 -26.15
C GLU A 60 13.70 63.71 -26.85
N GLU A 61 13.37 62.42 -26.90
CA GLU A 61 12.19 61.89 -27.60
C GLU A 61 11.34 60.95 -26.71
N PRO A 62 10.61 61.48 -25.71
CA PRO A 62 9.93 60.67 -24.69
C PRO A 62 8.70 59.89 -25.19
N GLU A 63 8.23 60.16 -26.41
CA GLU A 63 7.10 59.45 -27.04
C GLU A 63 7.57 58.53 -28.20
N ASN A 64 8.82 58.08 -28.18
CA ASN A 64 9.39 57.20 -29.21
C ASN A 64 9.33 55.72 -28.77
N SER A 65 8.41 54.97 -29.37
CA SER A 65 8.22 53.54 -29.08
C SER A 65 9.42 52.66 -29.47
N GLU A 66 10.13 53.00 -30.55
CA GLU A 66 11.32 52.26 -30.98
C GLU A 66 12.46 52.41 -29.97
N LEU A 67 12.69 53.62 -29.45
CA LEU A 67 13.70 53.85 -28.42
C LEU A 67 13.39 53.08 -27.14
N PHE A 68 12.13 53.04 -26.70
CA PHE A 68 11.71 52.21 -25.58
C PHE A 68 11.93 50.72 -25.86
N PHE A 69 11.62 50.23 -27.06
CA PHE A 69 11.87 48.84 -27.44
C PHE A 69 13.37 48.49 -27.43
N LYS A 70 14.22 49.35 -28.00
CA LYS A 70 15.69 49.17 -28.02
C LYS A 70 16.28 49.23 -26.61
N LEU A 71 15.79 50.14 -25.76
CA LEU A 71 16.13 50.19 -24.35
C LEU A 71 15.75 48.89 -23.63
N GLY A 72 14.52 48.39 -23.85
CA GLY A 72 14.07 47.11 -23.31
C GLY A 72 15.00 45.95 -23.68
N ASN A 73 15.39 45.85 -24.96
CA ASN A 73 16.33 44.83 -25.42
C ASN A 73 17.69 44.94 -24.72
N ALA A 74 18.22 46.15 -24.55
CA ALA A 74 19.48 46.36 -23.84
C ALA A 74 19.37 45.96 -22.36
N LEU A 75 18.25 46.28 -21.70
CA LEU A 75 17.97 45.94 -20.30
C LEU A 75 17.80 44.43 -20.07
N VAL A 76 17.22 43.70 -21.04
CA VAL A 76 17.20 42.22 -20.99
C VAL A 76 18.63 41.67 -20.95
N MET A 77 19.54 42.22 -21.75
CA MET A 77 20.94 41.78 -21.80
C MET A 77 21.74 42.14 -20.55
N THR A 78 21.36 43.16 -19.79
CA THR A 78 21.94 43.46 -18.47
C THR A 78 21.32 42.64 -17.33
N GLY A 79 20.20 41.94 -17.60
CA GLY A 79 19.43 41.20 -16.61
C GLY A 79 18.52 42.07 -15.74
N ASP A 80 18.33 43.34 -16.08
CA ASP A 80 17.36 44.22 -15.42
C ASP A 80 15.95 44.01 -15.99
N VAL A 81 15.37 42.88 -15.61
CA VAL A 81 14.11 42.34 -16.14
C VAL A 81 12.92 43.26 -15.88
N GLU A 82 12.85 43.89 -14.70
CA GLU A 82 11.74 44.78 -14.34
C GLU A 82 11.80 46.08 -15.13
N SER A 83 12.99 46.66 -15.31
CA SER A 83 13.16 47.84 -16.16
C SER A 83 12.91 47.50 -17.64
N ALA A 84 13.27 46.30 -18.10
CA ALA A 84 12.98 45.84 -19.45
C ALA A 84 11.46 45.75 -19.71
N LEU A 85 10.71 45.14 -18.78
CA LEU A 85 9.24 45.10 -18.85
C LEU A 85 8.65 46.51 -18.90
N TYR A 86 9.11 47.42 -18.04
CA TYR A 86 8.69 48.82 -18.06
C TYR A 86 8.95 49.47 -19.42
N ALA A 87 10.12 49.25 -20.01
CA ALA A 87 10.46 49.80 -21.31
C ALA A 87 9.53 49.26 -22.41
N TYR A 88 9.26 47.94 -22.44
CA TYR A 88 8.34 47.36 -23.41
C TYR A 88 6.88 47.78 -23.20
N GLU A 89 6.42 47.93 -21.96
CA GLU A 89 5.09 48.46 -21.63
C GLU A 89 4.91 49.89 -22.15
N ASN A 90 5.95 50.73 -22.06
CA ASN A 90 5.92 52.07 -22.63
C ASN A 90 5.93 52.03 -24.17
N ALA A 91 6.74 51.17 -24.77
CA ALA A 91 6.75 50.98 -26.22
C ALA A 91 5.37 50.61 -26.77
N THR A 92 4.68 49.66 -26.12
CA THR A 92 3.34 49.20 -26.52
C THR A 92 2.22 50.16 -26.11
N SER A 93 2.40 50.95 -25.06
CA SER A 93 1.46 52.03 -24.70
C SER A 93 1.46 53.16 -25.71
N ILE A 94 2.62 53.48 -26.28
CA ILE A 94 2.79 54.48 -27.34
C ILE A 94 2.33 53.92 -28.69
N ASN A 95 2.75 52.69 -29.01
CA ASN A 95 2.35 51.99 -30.22
C ASN A 95 1.80 50.59 -29.89
N PRO A 96 0.47 50.43 -29.76
CA PRO A 96 -0.14 49.13 -29.48
C PRO A 96 0.13 48.04 -30.51
N GLU A 97 0.52 48.41 -31.73
CA GLU A 97 0.82 47.50 -32.85
C GLU A 97 2.28 47.01 -32.84
N TYR A 98 3.09 47.41 -31.84
CA TYR A 98 4.50 47.01 -31.71
C TYR A 98 4.61 45.55 -31.21
N GLY A 99 4.32 44.60 -32.10
CA GLY A 99 4.20 43.17 -31.79
C GLY A 99 5.45 42.53 -31.21
N GLU A 100 6.65 42.98 -31.61
CA GLU A 100 7.92 42.48 -31.08
C GLU A 100 8.10 42.82 -29.59
N ALA A 101 7.63 43.99 -29.16
CA ALA A 101 7.66 44.38 -27.75
C ALA A 101 6.69 43.51 -26.92
N TRP A 102 5.49 43.23 -27.45
CA TRP A 102 4.56 42.27 -26.85
C TRP A 102 5.17 40.86 -26.75
N GLY A 103 5.85 40.39 -27.81
CA GLY A 103 6.53 39.10 -27.84
C GLY A 103 7.63 38.99 -26.79
N ASN A 104 8.46 40.04 -26.66
CA ASN A 104 9.55 40.09 -25.67
C ASN A 104 9.04 40.17 -24.22
N MET A 105 7.93 40.86 -23.97
CA MET A 105 7.27 40.79 -22.65
C MET A 105 6.82 39.37 -22.34
N GLY A 106 6.22 38.69 -23.31
CA GLY A 106 5.82 37.29 -23.18
C GLY A 106 6.99 36.36 -22.85
N TYR A 107 8.11 36.53 -23.55
CA TYR A 107 9.36 35.83 -23.23
C TYR A 107 9.84 36.12 -21.81
N ILE A 108 9.82 37.38 -21.36
CA ILE A 108 10.24 37.74 -20.01
C ILE A 108 9.36 37.08 -18.95
N TYR A 109 8.03 37.13 -19.12
CA TYR A 109 7.11 36.52 -18.17
C TYR A 109 7.32 35.01 -18.04
N LEU A 110 7.74 34.34 -19.11
CA LEU A 110 8.15 32.95 -19.05
C LEU A 110 9.55 32.80 -18.47
N ILE A 111 10.58 33.27 -19.19
CA ILE A 111 12.00 32.90 -19.04
C ILE A 111 12.81 33.93 -18.25
N GLY A 112 12.43 35.21 -18.31
CA GLY A 112 13.19 36.30 -17.69
C GLY A 112 13.06 36.34 -16.16
N LYS A 113 12.02 35.73 -15.59
CA LYS A 113 11.74 35.77 -14.14
C LYS A 113 12.15 34.49 -13.41
N GLN A 114 12.35 34.59 -12.09
CA GLN A 114 12.66 33.45 -11.24
C GLN A 114 11.54 32.39 -11.25
N THR A 115 10.29 32.84 -11.32
CA THR A 115 9.11 31.98 -11.44
C THR A 115 8.39 32.36 -12.72
N PRO A 116 8.06 31.40 -13.61
CA PRO A 116 7.28 31.67 -14.80
C PRO A 116 5.88 32.18 -14.44
N GLU A 117 5.40 33.17 -15.20
CA GLU A 117 4.08 33.77 -15.09
C GLU A 117 3.30 33.48 -16.41
N PRO A 118 2.67 32.30 -16.53
CA PRO A 118 2.09 31.87 -17.81
C PRO A 118 0.89 32.71 -18.25
N GLU A 119 0.05 33.22 -17.33
CA GLU A 119 -1.11 34.02 -17.71
C GLU A 119 -0.73 35.40 -18.29
N PRO A 120 0.16 36.21 -17.65
CA PRO A 120 0.69 37.43 -18.28
C PRO A 120 1.44 37.16 -19.59
N ALA A 121 2.16 36.03 -19.67
CA ALA A 121 2.81 35.62 -20.92
C ALA A 121 1.79 35.37 -22.03
N LEU A 122 0.71 34.63 -21.74
CA LEU A 122 -0.36 34.36 -22.71
C LEU A 122 -1.06 35.64 -23.18
N GLU A 123 -1.31 36.60 -22.28
CA GLU A 123 -1.91 37.88 -22.66
C GLU A 123 -1.04 38.63 -23.68
N THR A 124 0.25 38.77 -23.36
CA THR A 124 1.19 39.52 -24.19
C THR A 124 1.51 38.79 -25.50
N LEU A 125 1.70 37.48 -25.48
CA LEU A 125 1.94 36.66 -26.68
C LEU A 125 0.72 36.59 -27.59
N THR A 126 -0.51 36.62 -27.03
CA THR A 126 -1.73 36.70 -27.84
C THR A 126 -1.82 38.02 -28.58
N LYS A 127 -1.47 39.14 -27.93
CA LYS A 127 -1.35 40.44 -28.61
C LYS A 127 -0.22 40.43 -29.64
N ALA A 128 0.91 39.80 -29.33
CA ALA A 128 2.06 39.73 -30.24
C ALA A 128 1.69 39.08 -31.58
N VAL A 129 0.99 37.94 -31.56
CA VAL A 129 0.57 37.23 -32.79
C VAL A 129 -0.51 37.94 -33.60
N GLU A 130 -1.15 39.00 -33.07
CA GLU A 130 -2.05 39.85 -33.86
C GLU A 130 -1.27 40.74 -34.85
N TYR A 131 -0.02 41.09 -34.51
CA TYR A 131 0.80 42.03 -35.27
C TYR A 131 2.03 41.38 -35.92
N VAL A 132 2.59 40.34 -35.31
CA VAL A 132 3.73 39.55 -35.82
C VAL A 132 3.26 38.11 -36.02
N THR A 133 2.94 37.77 -37.27
CA THR A 133 2.33 36.48 -37.64
C THR A 133 3.33 35.47 -38.19
N ASP A 134 4.57 35.89 -38.44
CA ASP A 134 5.60 35.11 -39.13
C ASP A 134 6.83 34.81 -38.26
N ASP A 135 6.79 35.13 -36.96
CA ASP A 135 7.85 34.77 -36.02
C ASP A 135 7.53 33.45 -35.29
N PRO A 136 8.20 32.33 -35.62
CA PRO A 136 7.99 31.04 -34.97
C PRO A 136 8.32 31.07 -33.47
N GLY A 137 9.22 31.95 -33.01
CA GLY A 137 9.62 32.07 -31.61
C GLY A 137 8.46 32.51 -30.71
N ILE A 138 7.59 33.41 -31.19
CA ILE A 138 6.40 33.86 -30.47
C ILE A 138 5.42 32.69 -30.28
N TYR A 139 5.21 31.88 -31.32
CA TYR A 139 4.33 30.71 -31.25
C TYR A 139 4.90 29.60 -30.35
N ILE A 140 6.23 29.38 -30.35
CA ILE A 140 6.89 28.46 -29.39
C ILE A 140 6.64 28.93 -27.96
N ASN A 141 6.93 30.20 -27.65
CA ASN A 141 6.71 30.75 -26.32
C ASN A 141 5.23 30.68 -25.91
N LYS A 142 4.31 30.96 -26.85
CA LYS A 142 2.87 30.87 -26.60
C LYS A 142 2.45 29.43 -26.29
N GLY A 143 3.00 28.46 -27.03
CA GLY A 143 2.78 27.04 -26.77
C GLY A 143 3.27 26.61 -25.38
N ILE A 144 4.48 27.04 -24.99
CA ILE A 144 5.03 26.78 -23.64
C ILE A 144 4.13 27.40 -22.57
N ALA A 145 3.66 28.63 -22.77
CA ALA A 145 2.77 29.30 -21.83
C ALA A 145 1.42 28.56 -21.67
N HIS A 146 0.85 28.04 -22.76
CA HIS A 146 -0.34 27.19 -22.70
C HIS A 146 -0.07 25.89 -21.96
N LEU A 147 1.06 25.23 -22.22
CA LEU A 147 1.45 23.99 -21.55
C LEU A 147 1.63 24.19 -20.04
N LEU A 148 2.31 25.26 -19.61
CA LEU A 148 2.45 25.62 -18.19
C LEU A 148 1.10 25.96 -17.53
N ASN A 149 0.11 26.39 -18.32
CA ASN A 149 -1.26 26.63 -17.88
C ASN A 149 -2.16 25.38 -18.04
N SER A 150 -1.57 24.19 -18.21
CA SER A 150 -2.28 22.90 -18.39
C SER A 150 -3.23 22.84 -19.60
N ASP A 151 -2.96 23.61 -20.64
CA ASP A 151 -3.74 23.64 -21.90
C ASP A 151 -2.94 23.03 -23.07
N SER A 152 -2.74 21.72 -23.00
CA SER A 152 -1.89 20.97 -23.92
C SER A 152 -2.45 20.91 -25.36
N ASN A 153 -3.77 21.03 -25.54
CA ASN A 153 -4.37 21.08 -26.87
C ASN A 153 -4.01 22.37 -27.61
N THR A 154 -4.17 23.53 -26.96
CA THR A 154 -3.82 24.82 -27.57
C THR A 154 -2.30 25.00 -27.69
N ALA A 155 -1.54 24.39 -26.77
CA ALA A 155 -0.08 24.31 -26.89
C ALA A 155 0.32 23.59 -28.18
N LEU A 156 -0.29 22.43 -28.47
CA LEU A 156 -0.01 21.65 -29.67
C LEU A 156 -0.31 22.43 -30.96
N GLU A 157 -1.41 23.18 -31.00
CA GLU A 157 -1.74 24.07 -32.12
C GLU A 157 -0.64 25.14 -32.33
N SER A 158 -0.17 25.75 -31.24
CA SER A 158 0.88 26.78 -31.29
C SER A 158 2.21 26.21 -31.80
N PHE A 159 2.60 25.01 -31.37
CA PHE A 159 3.82 24.37 -31.88
C PHE A 159 3.70 23.93 -33.34
N ASN A 160 2.53 23.46 -33.77
CA ASN A 160 2.30 23.18 -35.19
C ASN A 160 2.42 24.44 -36.05
N GLU A 161 1.94 25.59 -35.56
CA GLU A 161 2.09 26.86 -36.29
C GLU A 161 3.56 27.31 -36.34
N ALA A 162 4.30 27.18 -35.23
CA ALA A 162 5.74 27.44 -35.22
C ALA A 162 6.49 26.56 -36.25
N ILE A 163 6.13 25.28 -36.36
CA ILE A 163 6.71 24.34 -37.35
C ILE A 163 6.31 24.73 -38.78
N ASN A 164 5.07 25.18 -39.01
CA ASN A 164 4.63 25.65 -40.33
C ASN A 164 5.45 26.86 -40.80
N LEU A 165 5.75 27.78 -39.88
CA LEU A 165 6.54 28.98 -40.14
C LEU A 165 8.04 28.66 -40.33
N ASN A 166 8.58 27.73 -39.53
CA ASN A 166 9.96 27.28 -39.63
C ASN A 166 10.09 25.76 -39.47
N PRO A 167 10.03 25.00 -40.58
CA PRO A 167 10.14 23.53 -40.55
C PRO A 167 11.51 23.00 -40.11
N ASP A 168 12.55 23.84 -40.10
CA ASP A 168 13.93 23.46 -39.73
C ASP A 168 14.23 23.78 -38.25
N GLY A 169 13.24 24.25 -37.48
CA GLY A 169 13.39 24.61 -36.06
C GLY A 169 13.24 23.42 -35.11
N SER A 170 14.36 22.81 -34.69
CA SER A 170 14.38 21.66 -33.76
C SER A 170 13.62 21.88 -32.45
N ARG A 171 13.67 23.10 -31.90
CA ARG A 171 13.01 23.48 -30.64
C ARG A 171 11.49 23.30 -30.67
N ALA A 172 10.83 23.63 -31.79
CA ALA A 172 9.38 23.50 -31.90
C ALA A 172 8.95 22.02 -31.91
N TYR A 173 9.72 21.15 -32.57
CA TYR A 173 9.50 19.70 -32.54
C TYR A 173 9.71 19.10 -31.15
N TYR A 174 10.76 19.53 -30.43
CA TYR A 174 10.99 19.09 -29.06
C TYR A 174 9.79 19.39 -28.16
N TRP A 175 9.33 20.64 -28.13
CA TRP A 175 8.19 21.04 -27.31
C TRP A 175 6.88 20.40 -27.76
N LYS A 176 6.68 20.20 -29.07
CA LYS A 176 5.58 19.39 -29.59
C LYS A 176 5.61 17.96 -29.02
N GLY A 177 6.78 17.32 -28.98
CA GLY A 177 6.94 15.99 -28.39
C GLY A 177 6.61 15.96 -26.90
N ILE A 178 7.06 16.97 -26.13
CA ILE A 178 6.69 17.13 -24.71
C ILE A 178 5.16 17.22 -24.58
N THR A 179 4.51 18.05 -25.38
CA THR A 179 3.05 18.21 -25.36
C THR A 179 2.31 16.93 -25.76
N GLN A 180 2.81 16.18 -26.73
CA GLN A 180 2.23 14.88 -27.10
C GLN A 180 2.36 13.84 -25.99
N SER A 181 3.49 13.83 -25.29
CA SER A 181 3.67 12.96 -24.11
C SER A 181 2.66 13.31 -23.01
N ASP A 182 2.44 14.60 -22.73
CA ASP A 182 1.44 15.06 -21.75
C ASP A 182 -0.01 14.70 -22.17
N LEU A 183 -0.28 14.68 -23.48
CA LEU A 183 -1.54 14.21 -24.04
C LEU A 183 -1.70 12.68 -24.04
N GLY A 184 -0.71 11.92 -23.55
CA GLY A 184 -0.74 10.46 -23.52
C GLY A 184 -0.49 9.79 -24.87
N ALA A 185 0.23 10.49 -25.77
CA ALA A 185 0.58 10.05 -27.12
C ALA A 185 2.11 9.89 -27.27
N PRO A 186 2.73 8.89 -26.60
CA PRO A 186 4.18 8.71 -26.59
C PRO A 186 4.76 8.27 -27.95
N ASP A 187 4.00 7.55 -28.78
CA ASP A 187 4.44 7.16 -30.13
C ASP A 187 4.67 8.40 -31.01
N GLU A 188 3.70 9.31 -31.02
CA GLU A 188 3.79 10.57 -31.75
C GLU A 188 4.85 11.51 -31.15
N ALA A 189 5.04 11.46 -29.82
CA ALA A 189 6.09 12.21 -29.17
C ALA A 189 7.48 11.78 -29.64
N ILE A 190 7.74 10.46 -29.76
CA ILE A 190 9.00 9.92 -30.29
C ILE A 190 9.25 10.39 -31.72
N GLU A 191 8.22 10.44 -32.57
CA GLU A 191 8.36 11.01 -33.93
C GLU A 191 8.80 12.47 -33.89
N SER A 192 8.16 13.29 -33.04
CA SER A 192 8.54 14.70 -32.86
C SER A 192 9.96 14.84 -32.30
N TYR A 193 10.37 14.03 -31.33
CA TYR A 193 11.75 14.06 -30.83
C TYR A 193 12.76 13.63 -31.90
N ASN A 194 12.47 12.60 -32.69
CA ASN A 194 13.34 12.20 -33.80
C ASN A 194 13.52 13.34 -34.81
N ASN A 195 12.46 14.08 -35.15
CA ASN A 195 12.57 15.27 -35.99
C ASN A 195 13.45 16.35 -35.34
N ALA A 196 13.30 16.61 -34.04
CA ALA A 196 14.15 17.55 -33.31
C ALA A 196 15.63 17.15 -33.32
N ILE A 197 15.93 15.86 -33.15
CA ILE A 197 17.28 15.28 -33.12
C ILE A 197 17.90 15.24 -34.53
N GLU A 198 17.12 14.97 -35.57
CA GLU A 198 17.60 15.01 -36.96
C GLU A 198 18.05 16.43 -37.34
N LEU A 199 17.31 17.45 -36.88
CA LEU A 199 17.64 18.85 -37.09
C LEU A 199 18.79 19.33 -36.19
N ASN A 200 18.87 18.83 -34.96
CA ASN A 200 19.96 19.11 -34.02
C ASN A 200 20.41 17.83 -33.29
N PRO A 201 21.44 17.13 -33.80
CA PRO A 201 21.93 15.88 -33.21
C PRO A 201 22.52 16.03 -31.80
N GLU A 202 22.89 17.25 -31.38
CA GLU A 202 23.43 17.53 -30.04
C GLU A 202 22.33 17.99 -29.06
N PHE A 203 21.05 17.85 -29.43
CA PHE A 203 19.92 18.27 -28.58
C PHE A 203 19.67 17.28 -27.43
N LYS A 204 20.47 17.44 -26.37
CA LYS A 204 20.49 16.56 -25.20
C LYS A 204 19.12 16.36 -24.54
N ASP A 205 18.35 17.45 -24.39
CA ASP A 205 16.99 17.42 -23.84
C ASP A 205 16.04 16.53 -24.67
N ALA A 206 16.10 16.62 -26.00
CA ALA A 206 15.25 15.85 -26.91
C ALA A 206 15.60 14.35 -26.91
N LEU A 207 16.89 14.00 -26.91
CA LEU A 207 17.35 12.61 -26.80
C LEU A 207 16.92 11.99 -25.48
N TYR A 208 17.06 12.74 -24.39
CA TYR A 208 16.67 12.26 -23.07
C TYR A 208 15.14 12.10 -22.95
N ALA A 209 14.36 13.07 -23.44
CA ALA A 209 12.89 12.98 -23.46
C ALA A 209 12.41 11.81 -24.34
N LYS A 210 13.08 11.54 -25.47
CA LYS A 210 12.85 10.37 -26.30
C LYS A 210 13.07 9.07 -25.52
N GLY A 211 14.19 8.92 -24.81
CA GLY A 211 14.46 7.73 -23.99
C GLY A 211 13.41 7.49 -22.90
N ILE A 212 12.83 8.56 -22.34
CA ILE A 212 11.70 8.48 -21.41
C ILE A 212 10.44 7.95 -22.11
N ALA A 213 10.09 8.51 -23.27
CA ALA A 213 8.91 8.08 -24.02
C ALA A 213 9.04 6.62 -24.50
N GLU A 214 10.23 6.20 -24.95
CA GLU A 214 10.55 4.81 -25.30
C GLU A 214 10.39 3.88 -24.10
N SER A 215 10.88 4.28 -22.93
CA SER A 215 10.70 3.53 -21.67
C SER A 215 9.22 3.37 -21.31
N ALA A 216 8.41 4.41 -21.49
CA ALA A 216 6.97 4.38 -21.21
C ALA A 216 6.20 3.42 -22.14
N LEU A 217 6.72 3.18 -23.35
CA LEU A 217 6.21 2.21 -24.30
C LEU A 217 6.76 0.78 -24.11
N GLY A 218 7.70 0.59 -23.17
CA GLY A 218 8.39 -0.68 -22.97
C GLY A 218 9.46 -1.00 -24.04
N LEU A 219 9.87 -0.01 -24.82
CA LEU A 219 10.95 -0.10 -25.82
C LEU A 219 12.30 0.10 -25.12
N PHE A 220 12.65 -0.83 -24.23
CA PHE A 220 13.76 -0.64 -23.29
C PHE A 220 15.15 -0.67 -23.94
N GLU A 221 15.32 -1.42 -25.04
CA GLU A 221 16.60 -1.47 -25.78
C GLU A 221 16.85 -0.15 -26.54
N GLU A 222 15.79 0.40 -27.13
CA GLU A 222 15.80 1.71 -27.79
C GLU A 222 16.04 2.83 -26.76
N ALA A 223 15.34 2.79 -25.62
CA ALA A 223 15.54 3.74 -24.54
C ALA A 223 16.99 3.75 -24.03
N GLU A 224 17.59 2.57 -23.82
CA GLU A 224 18.99 2.47 -23.42
C GLU A 224 19.92 3.08 -24.48
N THR A 225 19.63 2.86 -25.76
CA THR A 225 20.39 3.46 -26.87
C THR A 225 20.31 4.98 -26.83
N SER A 226 19.10 5.55 -26.71
CA SER A 226 18.89 6.99 -26.56
C SER A 226 19.64 7.56 -25.35
N PHE A 227 19.59 6.89 -24.20
CA PHE A 227 20.33 7.31 -23.00
C PHE A 227 21.85 7.23 -23.18
N ASN A 228 22.36 6.21 -23.87
CA ASN A 228 23.78 6.12 -24.19
C ASN A 228 24.23 7.28 -25.10
N GLU A 229 23.41 7.66 -26.09
CA GLU A 229 23.67 8.81 -26.97
C GLU A 229 23.74 10.11 -26.17
N VAL A 230 22.82 10.35 -25.23
CA VAL A 230 22.86 11.50 -24.31
C VAL A 230 24.21 11.61 -23.60
N LEU A 231 24.74 10.49 -23.10
CA LEU A 231 26.02 10.44 -22.37
C LEU A 231 27.25 10.64 -23.28
N THR A 232 27.09 10.61 -24.61
CA THR A 232 28.19 10.90 -25.55
C THR A 232 28.33 12.38 -25.89
N ILE A 233 27.30 13.19 -25.63
CA ILE A 233 27.27 14.61 -25.99
C ILE A 233 27.92 15.44 -24.86
N GLU A 234 29.02 16.10 -25.19
CA GLU A 234 29.66 17.11 -24.32
C GLU A 234 28.84 18.41 -24.37
N GLY A 235 27.85 18.53 -23.49
CA GLY A 235 26.97 19.68 -23.40
C GLY A 235 26.02 19.60 -22.22
N ASP A 236 25.54 20.76 -21.77
CA ASP A 236 24.54 20.86 -20.71
C ASP A 236 23.12 20.83 -21.29
N TYR A 237 22.18 20.36 -20.48
CA TYR A 237 20.75 20.50 -20.75
C TYR A 237 20.37 22.00 -20.80
N SER A 238 19.56 22.38 -21.78
CA SER A 238 19.48 23.77 -22.23
C SER A 238 18.08 24.38 -22.23
N GLU A 239 17.02 23.56 -22.19
CA GLU A 239 15.65 24.07 -22.25
C GLU A 239 15.18 24.59 -20.86
N PRO A 240 14.73 25.86 -20.78
CA PRO A 240 14.25 26.44 -19.53
C PRO A 240 12.94 25.77 -19.07
N PHE A 241 12.69 25.80 -17.75
CA PHE A 241 11.49 25.25 -17.05
C PHE A 241 11.43 23.74 -16.88
N LEU A 242 12.28 23.05 -17.62
CA LEU A 242 12.26 21.63 -17.74
C LEU A 242 13.54 21.10 -17.09
N THR A 243 13.48 20.82 -15.78
CA THR A 243 14.49 19.97 -15.11
C THR A 243 14.26 18.52 -15.54
N VAL A 244 14.26 18.25 -16.86
CA VAL A 244 13.87 16.93 -17.36
C VAL A 244 14.98 15.94 -17.06
N GLY A 245 16.23 16.34 -17.24
CA GLY A 245 17.35 15.43 -17.06
C GLY A 245 18.63 16.12 -16.62
N SER A 246 19.41 15.35 -15.90
CA SER A 246 20.84 15.51 -15.70
C SER A 246 21.52 14.20 -16.13
N ASP A 247 22.83 14.22 -16.34
CA ASP A 247 23.57 12.97 -16.60
C ASP A 247 23.37 11.97 -15.45
N SER A 248 23.17 12.46 -14.22
CA SER A 248 22.80 11.61 -13.09
C SER A 248 21.47 10.87 -13.31
N ASP A 249 20.45 11.55 -13.84
CA ASP A 249 19.13 10.94 -14.10
C ASP A 249 19.19 9.96 -15.27
N VAL A 250 20.05 10.21 -16.25
CA VAL A 250 20.32 9.27 -17.35
C VAL A 250 20.91 7.97 -16.80
N TRP A 251 21.91 8.07 -15.92
CA TRP A 251 22.52 6.89 -15.28
C TRP A 251 21.55 6.14 -14.36
N ASP A 252 20.67 6.84 -13.63
CA ASP A 252 19.58 6.22 -12.85
C ASP A 252 18.65 5.39 -13.77
N ARG A 253 18.12 6.02 -14.82
CA ARG A 253 17.21 5.36 -15.78
C ARG A 253 17.85 4.16 -16.45
N LYS A 254 19.12 4.28 -16.86
CA LYS A 254 19.89 3.17 -17.40
C LYS A 254 20.03 2.03 -16.39
N GLY A 255 20.37 2.34 -15.13
CA GLY A 255 20.46 1.35 -14.06
C GLY A 255 19.15 0.60 -13.85
N ARG A 256 18.01 1.29 -13.92
CA ARG A 256 16.68 0.67 -13.82
C ARG A 256 16.38 -0.30 -14.96
N ILE A 257 16.70 0.06 -16.21
CA ILE A 257 16.55 -0.83 -17.36
C ILE A 257 17.42 -2.08 -17.18
N LEU A 258 18.68 -1.91 -16.78
CA LEU A 258 19.61 -3.02 -16.53
C LEU A 258 19.07 -3.97 -15.45
N PHE A 259 18.51 -3.42 -14.38
CA PHE A 259 17.98 -4.20 -13.27
C PHE A 259 16.65 -4.88 -13.59
N GLU A 260 15.62 -4.10 -13.95
CA GLU A 260 14.24 -4.58 -14.03
C GLU A 260 13.92 -5.34 -15.33
N VAL A 261 14.66 -5.06 -16.41
CA VAL A 261 14.38 -5.62 -17.75
C VAL A 261 15.43 -6.65 -18.14
N GLN A 262 16.71 -6.29 -18.00
CA GLN A 262 17.80 -7.16 -18.44
C GLN A 262 18.27 -8.14 -17.37
N ASN A 263 17.77 -8.02 -16.13
CA ASN A 263 18.18 -8.83 -14.97
C ASN A 263 19.72 -8.87 -14.83
N ASN A 264 20.36 -7.71 -14.97
CA ASN A 264 21.80 -7.51 -14.90
C ASN A 264 22.17 -6.63 -13.68
N PRO A 265 22.09 -7.18 -12.44
CA PRO A 265 22.26 -6.41 -11.22
C PRO A 265 23.66 -5.80 -11.05
N ASP A 266 24.70 -6.47 -11.56
CA ASP A 266 26.08 -5.98 -11.44
C ASP A 266 26.31 -4.69 -12.23
N GLU A 267 25.83 -4.63 -13.48
CA GLU A 267 25.92 -3.42 -14.30
C GLU A 267 24.95 -2.33 -13.81
N ALA A 268 23.77 -2.72 -13.29
CA ALA A 268 22.85 -1.78 -12.68
C ALA A 268 23.48 -1.03 -11.49
N ILE A 269 24.18 -1.74 -10.59
CA ILE A 269 24.93 -1.12 -9.49
C ILE A 269 25.98 -0.13 -10.00
N VAL A 270 26.69 -0.46 -11.09
CA VAL A 270 27.67 0.46 -11.69
C VAL A 270 26.98 1.74 -12.17
N ALA A 271 25.83 1.61 -12.84
CA ALA A 271 25.05 2.74 -13.31
C ALA A 271 24.53 3.60 -12.14
N PHE A 272 23.94 3.00 -11.11
CA PHE A 272 23.47 3.74 -9.93
C PHE A 272 24.62 4.42 -9.18
N ASN A 273 25.79 3.78 -9.07
CA ASN A 273 26.97 4.43 -8.49
C ASN A 273 27.42 5.65 -9.30
N LYS A 274 27.32 5.58 -10.64
CA LYS A 274 27.61 6.73 -11.52
C LYS A 274 26.60 7.86 -11.34
N ALA A 275 25.32 7.54 -11.21
CA ALA A 275 24.29 8.53 -10.89
C ALA A 275 24.61 9.24 -9.56
N VAL A 276 24.88 8.48 -8.50
CA VAL A 276 25.19 9.04 -7.16
C VAL A 276 26.53 9.81 -7.14
N GLU A 277 27.51 9.43 -7.95
CA GLU A 277 28.77 10.18 -8.11
C GLU A 277 28.53 11.58 -8.69
N LEU A 278 27.60 11.68 -9.65
CA LEU A 278 27.23 12.94 -10.31
C LEU A 278 26.30 13.80 -9.46
N ASN A 279 25.35 13.15 -8.78
CA ASN A 279 24.43 13.79 -7.85
C ASN A 279 24.22 12.89 -6.60
N PRO A 280 24.87 13.21 -5.48
CA PRO A 280 24.72 12.44 -4.24
C PRO A 280 23.29 12.41 -3.68
N ASP A 281 22.44 13.36 -4.06
CA ASP A 281 21.05 13.48 -3.62
C ASP A 281 20.06 12.86 -4.64
N ASN A 282 20.53 12.03 -5.59
CA ASN A 282 19.64 11.30 -6.49
C ASN A 282 18.92 10.17 -5.72
N ALA A 283 17.76 10.50 -5.14
CA ALA A 283 16.97 9.58 -4.32
C ALA A 283 16.55 8.31 -5.07
N ASN A 284 16.17 8.42 -6.35
CA ASN A 284 15.79 7.27 -7.18
C ASN A 284 16.97 6.29 -7.36
N ALA A 285 18.15 6.80 -7.72
CA ALA A 285 19.34 5.97 -7.90
C ALA A 285 19.73 5.25 -6.60
N LEU A 286 19.66 5.94 -5.46
CA LEU A 286 19.90 5.36 -4.13
C LEU A 286 18.86 4.29 -3.77
N TYR A 287 17.59 4.56 -4.04
CA TYR A 287 16.49 3.63 -3.84
C TYR A 287 16.67 2.34 -4.65
N TYR A 288 16.86 2.44 -5.98
CA TYR A 288 17.04 1.26 -6.82
C TYR A 288 18.34 0.53 -6.50
N LYS A 289 19.44 1.25 -6.18
CA LYS A 289 20.65 0.62 -5.67
C LYS A 289 20.38 -0.22 -4.41
N GLY A 290 19.57 0.29 -3.48
CA GLY A 290 19.15 -0.46 -2.29
C GLY A 290 18.40 -1.73 -2.64
N ARG A 291 17.49 -1.68 -3.62
CA ARG A 291 16.77 -2.86 -4.11
C ARG A 291 17.70 -3.90 -4.73
N VAL A 292 18.66 -3.48 -5.56
CA VAL A 292 19.62 -4.43 -6.14
C VAL A 292 20.44 -5.13 -5.04
N LEU A 293 20.89 -4.37 -4.03
CA LEU A 293 21.64 -4.93 -2.91
C LEU A 293 20.80 -5.87 -2.04
N TYR A 294 19.51 -5.56 -1.87
CA TYR A 294 18.55 -6.43 -1.20
C TYR A 294 18.39 -7.77 -1.93
N ASP A 295 18.17 -7.75 -3.25
CA ASP A 295 18.08 -8.97 -4.07
C ASP A 295 19.38 -9.81 -4.07
N GLN A 296 20.52 -9.18 -3.77
CA GLN A 296 21.82 -9.81 -3.60
C GLN A 296 22.09 -10.31 -2.17
N ASP A 297 21.11 -10.21 -1.25
CA ASP A 297 21.21 -10.56 0.17
C ASP A 297 22.24 -9.70 0.95
N ASP A 298 22.65 -8.53 0.40
CA ASP A 298 23.45 -7.54 1.11
C ASP A 298 22.54 -6.58 1.89
N LEU A 299 21.95 -7.08 2.98
CA LEU A 299 21.02 -6.32 3.82
C LEU A 299 21.65 -5.06 4.44
N THR A 300 22.96 -5.08 4.71
CA THR A 300 23.67 -3.90 5.26
C THR A 300 23.83 -2.81 4.21
N GLY A 301 24.25 -3.18 3.00
CA GLY A 301 24.34 -2.27 1.87
C GLY A 301 22.98 -1.72 1.47
N ALA A 302 21.95 -2.57 1.44
CA ALA A 302 20.58 -2.20 1.14
C ALA A 302 20.06 -1.15 2.14
N MET A 303 20.15 -1.41 3.45
CA MET A 303 19.71 -0.46 4.48
C MET A 303 20.45 0.90 4.36
N ALA A 304 21.76 0.89 4.14
CA ALA A 304 22.53 2.12 3.98
C ALA A 304 22.10 2.93 2.74
N ALA A 305 21.79 2.26 1.62
CA ALA A 305 21.30 2.91 0.42
C ALA A 305 19.88 3.48 0.59
N PHE A 306 18.99 2.74 1.26
CA PHE A 306 17.64 3.20 1.59
C PHE A 306 17.66 4.38 2.58
N ASP A 307 18.52 4.35 3.60
CA ASP A 307 18.68 5.48 4.50
C ASP A 307 19.15 6.74 3.76
N ALA A 308 20.10 6.59 2.83
CA ALA A 308 20.53 7.69 1.97
C ALA A 308 19.39 8.19 1.05
N ALA A 309 18.60 7.28 0.47
CA ALA A 309 17.45 7.64 -0.36
C ALA A 309 16.40 8.45 0.42
N SER A 310 16.05 8.02 1.64
CA SER A 310 15.09 8.73 2.51
C SER A 310 15.61 10.09 2.99
N GLN A 311 16.93 10.29 3.08
CA GLN A 311 17.52 11.60 3.39
C GLN A 311 17.48 12.55 2.19
N ALA A 312 17.72 12.01 0.98
CA ALA A 312 17.64 12.77 -0.26
C ALA A 312 16.19 13.18 -0.60
N ASP A 313 15.23 12.28 -0.39
CA ASP A 313 13.80 12.54 -0.51
C ASP A 313 13.01 11.94 0.66
N PRO A 314 12.69 12.74 1.70
CA PRO A 314 11.90 12.31 2.85
C PRO A 314 10.44 11.98 2.55
N THR A 315 9.95 12.23 1.33
CA THR A 315 8.56 11.96 0.94
C THR A 315 8.39 10.62 0.23
N MET A 316 9.50 9.92 -0.04
CA MET A 316 9.52 8.67 -0.80
C MET A 316 9.09 7.46 0.06
N GLY A 317 7.78 7.32 0.29
CA GLY A 317 7.21 6.25 1.13
C GLY A 317 7.61 4.82 0.72
N VAL A 318 7.88 4.57 -0.57
CA VAL A 318 8.37 3.26 -1.05
C VAL A 318 9.70 2.85 -0.44
N VAL A 319 10.57 3.80 -0.07
CA VAL A 319 11.84 3.49 0.60
C VAL A 319 11.59 2.85 1.97
N HIS A 320 10.63 3.38 2.72
CA HIS A 320 10.26 2.82 4.02
C HIS A 320 9.64 1.42 3.92
N TYR A 321 8.88 1.14 2.86
CA TYR A 321 8.41 -0.22 2.59
C TYR A 321 9.58 -1.21 2.45
N TRP A 322 10.60 -0.87 1.66
CA TRP A 322 11.76 -1.75 1.48
C TRP A 322 12.64 -1.83 2.72
N LYS A 323 12.76 -0.77 3.52
CA LYS A 323 13.39 -0.85 4.85
C LYS A 323 12.63 -1.81 5.76
N GLY A 324 11.30 -1.80 5.71
CA GLY A 324 10.45 -2.78 6.39
C GLY A 324 10.76 -4.22 5.97
N GLN A 325 10.91 -4.48 4.66
CA GLN A 325 11.33 -5.78 4.14
C GLN A 325 12.72 -6.21 4.66
N VAL A 326 13.70 -5.29 4.65
CA VAL A 326 15.03 -5.56 5.24
C VAL A 326 14.93 -5.94 6.71
N TYR A 327 14.09 -5.26 7.50
CA TYR A 327 13.88 -5.60 8.90
C TYR A 327 13.20 -6.95 9.10
N ILE A 328 12.25 -7.34 8.23
CA ILE A 328 11.68 -8.70 8.23
C ILE A 328 12.79 -9.74 8.07
N ASP A 329 13.69 -9.58 7.10
CA ASP A 329 14.78 -10.53 6.85
C ASP A 329 15.83 -10.55 7.96
N MET A 330 15.98 -9.43 8.66
CA MET A 330 16.77 -9.36 9.90
C MET A 330 16.04 -9.94 11.12
N SER A 331 14.80 -10.41 10.97
CA SER A 331 13.91 -10.85 12.05
C SER A 331 13.62 -9.78 13.12
N ASP A 332 13.73 -8.50 12.75
CA ASP A 332 13.37 -7.36 13.61
C ASP A 332 11.93 -6.91 13.30
N ARG A 333 10.98 -7.58 13.94
CA ARG A 333 9.54 -7.30 13.77
C ARG A 333 9.17 -5.87 14.15
N SER A 334 9.74 -5.34 15.24
CA SER A 334 9.41 -3.99 15.72
C SER A 334 9.92 -2.92 14.75
N GLY A 335 11.13 -3.10 14.20
CA GLY A 335 11.67 -2.26 13.14
C GLY A 335 10.80 -2.30 11.89
N ALA A 336 10.38 -3.49 11.46
CA ALA A 336 9.50 -3.66 10.29
C ALA A 336 8.16 -2.94 10.45
N ILE A 337 7.46 -3.12 11.57
CA ILE A 337 6.19 -2.42 11.86
C ILE A 337 6.38 -0.90 11.82
N SER A 338 7.47 -0.39 12.40
CA SER A 338 7.75 1.06 12.39
C SER A 338 7.91 1.59 10.97
N GLU A 339 8.68 0.92 10.12
CA GLU A 339 8.92 1.37 8.75
C GLU A 339 7.67 1.22 7.87
N PHE A 340 6.88 0.15 8.02
CA PHE A 340 5.62 0.02 7.27
C PHE A 340 4.59 1.09 7.66
N ARG A 341 4.49 1.47 8.94
CA ARG A 341 3.65 2.63 9.34
C ARG A 341 4.11 3.91 8.65
N THR A 342 5.41 4.19 8.62
CA THR A 342 5.93 5.37 7.91
C THR A 342 5.65 5.29 6.41
N ALA A 343 5.77 4.10 5.81
CA ALA A 343 5.45 3.89 4.40
C ALA A 343 3.99 4.20 4.08
N THR A 344 3.05 3.75 4.91
CA THR A 344 1.61 3.97 4.71
C THR A 344 1.18 5.39 5.03
N GLU A 345 1.85 6.08 5.96
CA GLU A 345 1.65 7.52 6.22
C GLU A 345 2.09 8.40 5.03
N LEU A 346 3.24 8.09 4.43
CA LEU A 346 3.79 8.85 3.31
C LEU A 346 3.09 8.52 1.98
N ASN A 347 2.69 7.27 1.79
CA ASN A 347 1.98 6.82 0.61
C ASN A 347 0.83 5.86 0.99
N PRO A 348 -0.37 6.40 1.29
CA PRO A 348 -1.54 5.60 1.63
C PRO A 348 -1.99 4.63 0.53
N GLY A 349 -1.58 4.84 -0.73
CA GLY A 349 -1.91 3.96 -1.85
C GLY A 349 -1.00 2.72 -1.98
N LEU A 350 -0.01 2.56 -1.11
CA LEU A 350 0.92 1.43 -1.14
C LEU A 350 0.29 0.19 -0.46
N ALA A 351 -0.55 -0.51 -1.20
CA ALA A 351 -1.32 -1.67 -0.74
C ALA A 351 -0.46 -2.72 -0.01
N ASP A 352 0.70 -3.09 -0.57
CA ASP A 352 1.57 -4.11 0.02
C ASP A 352 2.08 -3.69 1.42
N ALA A 353 2.34 -2.39 1.66
CA ALA A 353 2.76 -1.92 2.98
C ALA A 353 1.66 -2.08 4.04
N TRP A 354 0.39 -1.84 3.67
CA TRP A 354 -0.75 -2.10 4.54
C TRP A 354 -0.93 -3.59 4.84
N TYR A 355 -0.73 -4.46 3.86
CA TYR A 355 -0.79 -5.90 4.05
C TYR A 355 0.26 -6.40 5.06
N TYR A 356 1.54 -6.05 4.87
CA TYR A 356 2.60 -6.46 5.80
C TYR A 356 2.42 -5.84 7.18
N LEU A 357 1.98 -4.57 7.26
CA LEU A 357 1.67 -3.93 8.53
C LEU A 357 0.56 -4.68 9.27
N GLY A 358 -0.55 -4.97 8.59
CA GLY A 358 -1.69 -5.69 9.15
C GLY A 358 -1.33 -7.10 9.63
N GLY A 359 -0.59 -7.86 8.83
CA GLY A 359 -0.12 -9.20 9.21
C GLY A 359 0.81 -9.16 10.42
N LEU A 360 1.82 -8.29 10.44
CA LEU A 360 2.76 -8.19 11.55
C LEU A 360 2.11 -7.70 12.85
N LEU A 361 1.13 -6.80 12.76
CA LEU A 361 0.34 -6.34 13.91
C LEU A 361 -0.57 -7.45 14.45
N SER A 362 -1.16 -8.25 13.56
CA SER A 362 -1.95 -9.42 13.95
C SER A 362 -1.10 -10.41 14.74
N ASP A 363 0.09 -10.75 14.22
CA ASP A 363 1.01 -11.64 14.92
C ASP A 363 1.59 -11.05 16.22
N ASP A 364 1.65 -9.72 16.35
CA ASP A 364 2.07 -9.02 17.57
C ASP A 364 0.96 -8.97 18.65
N GLY A 365 -0.28 -9.35 18.29
CA GLY A 365 -1.45 -9.27 19.14
C GLY A 365 -2.09 -7.89 19.19
N SER A 366 -1.64 -6.96 18.33
CA SER A 366 -2.21 -5.62 18.17
C SER A 366 -3.42 -5.65 17.21
N TYR A 367 -4.41 -6.47 17.55
CA TYR A 367 -5.48 -6.89 16.63
C TYR A 367 -6.36 -5.74 16.12
N GLU A 368 -6.70 -4.75 16.94
CA GLU A 368 -7.52 -3.61 16.48
C GLU A 368 -6.79 -2.74 15.46
N GLU A 369 -5.48 -2.60 15.59
CA GLU A 369 -4.65 -1.87 14.61
C GLU A 369 -4.43 -2.73 13.35
N ALA A 370 -4.28 -4.05 13.52
CA ALA A 370 -4.22 -4.99 12.41
C ALA A 370 -5.48 -4.90 11.53
N VAL A 371 -6.67 -4.89 12.14
CA VAL A 371 -7.94 -4.73 11.41
C VAL A 371 -7.99 -3.42 10.63
N GLN A 372 -7.53 -2.31 11.22
CA GLN A 372 -7.48 -1.01 10.52
C GLN A 372 -6.54 -1.03 9.31
N ALA A 373 -5.34 -1.59 9.47
CA ALA A 373 -4.39 -1.71 8.37
C ALA A 373 -4.94 -2.62 7.24
N LEU A 374 -5.61 -3.71 7.61
CA LEU A 374 -6.22 -4.64 6.66
C LEU A 374 -7.45 -4.04 5.97
N ASP A 375 -8.21 -3.16 6.63
CA ASP A 375 -9.29 -2.39 6.00
C ASP A 375 -8.77 -1.48 4.89
N GLU A 376 -7.67 -0.76 5.14
CA GLU A 376 -7.02 0.07 4.12
C GLU A 376 -6.52 -0.79 2.95
N MET A 377 -5.87 -1.93 3.23
CA MET A 377 -5.46 -2.89 2.20
C MET A 377 -6.65 -3.39 1.36
N ILE A 378 -7.74 -3.80 2.00
CA ILE A 378 -8.97 -4.27 1.34
C ILE A 378 -9.60 -3.15 0.50
N SER A 379 -9.55 -1.90 0.96
CA SER A 379 -10.08 -0.77 0.20
C SER A 379 -9.35 -0.55 -1.13
N LEU A 380 -8.03 -0.83 -1.15
CA LEU A 380 -7.19 -0.72 -2.34
C LEU A 380 -7.29 -1.95 -3.24
N ARG A 381 -7.40 -3.14 -2.63
CA ARG A 381 -7.37 -4.45 -3.30
C ARG A 381 -8.46 -5.39 -2.74
N PRO A 382 -9.74 -5.14 -3.06
CA PRO A 382 -10.86 -5.93 -2.53
C PRO A 382 -10.98 -7.32 -3.18
N ASP A 383 -10.14 -7.63 -4.17
CA ASP A 383 -10.14 -8.89 -4.93
C ASP A 383 -9.30 -10.01 -4.29
N LEU A 384 -8.54 -9.71 -3.24
CA LEU A 384 -7.59 -10.63 -2.61
C LEU A 384 -8.22 -11.29 -1.38
N ALA A 385 -8.05 -12.61 -1.23
CA ALA A 385 -8.61 -13.38 -0.12
C ALA A 385 -7.79 -13.21 1.18
N ASP A 386 -6.46 -13.19 1.10
CA ASP A 386 -5.56 -13.19 2.27
C ASP A 386 -5.81 -12.04 3.26
N PRO A 387 -6.06 -10.77 2.81
CA PRO A 387 -6.37 -9.69 3.73
C PRO A 387 -7.67 -9.92 4.53
N TYR A 388 -8.70 -10.51 3.92
CA TYR A 388 -9.93 -10.86 4.60
C TYR A 388 -9.74 -12.00 5.61
N TYR A 389 -8.91 -12.98 5.28
CA TYR A 389 -8.56 -14.06 6.22
C TYR A 389 -7.83 -13.52 7.45
N LEU A 390 -6.77 -12.72 7.26
CA LEU A 390 -6.03 -12.10 8.37
C LEU A 390 -6.91 -11.15 9.20
N LYS A 391 -7.84 -10.45 8.53
CA LYS A 391 -8.78 -9.56 9.21
C LYS A 391 -9.77 -10.37 10.05
N GLY A 392 -10.32 -11.44 9.49
CA GLY A 392 -11.23 -12.34 10.19
C GLY A 392 -10.58 -13.02 11.40
N LEU A 393 -9.32 -13.45 11.26
CA LEU A 393 -8.52 -13.95 12.39
C LEU A 393 -8.39 -12.89 13.49
N SER A 394 -7.99 -11.67 13.13
CA SER A 394 -7.81 -10.58 14.09
C SER A 394 -9.14 -10.20 14.77
N GLN A 395 -10.25 -10.22 14.02
CA GLN A 395 -11.60 -9.96 14.54
C GLN A 395 -12.08 -11.05 15.49
N TYR A 396 -11.74 -12.31 15.23
CA TYR A 396 -12.02 -13.42 16.13
C TYR A 396 -11.29 -13.23 17.47
N GLN A 397 -10.02 -12.81 17.45
CA GLN A 397 -9.23 -12.59 18.67
C GLN A 397 -9.73 -11.43 19.55
N ILE A 398 -10.41 -10.44 18.96
CA ILE A 398 -11.08 -9.36 19.71
C ILE A 398 -12.56 -9.65 19.99
N GLU A 399 -12.98 -10.91 19.83
CA GLU A 399 -14.35 -11.40 20.09
C GLU A 399 -15.43 -10.72 19.23
N SER A 400 -15.07 -10.10 18.10
CA SER A 400 -16.03 -9.59 17.13
C SER A 400 -16.47 -10.70 16.17
N TYR A 401 -17.17 -11.70 16.72
CA TYR A 401 -17.46 -12.94 16.00
C TYR A 401 -18.28 -12.74 14.73
N GLN A 402 -19.29 -11.86 14.74
CA GLN A 402 -20.08 -11.58 13.54
C GLN A 402 -19.24 -10.92 12.44
N ASP A 403 -18.38 -9.95 12.78
CA ASP A 403 -17.53 -9.32 11.77
C ASP A 403 -16.45 -10.29 11.25
N ALA A 404 -15.94 -11.17 12.13
CA ALA A 404 -15.01 -12.24 11.77
C ALA A 404 -15.65 -13.20 10.76
N ILE A 405 -16.91 -13.61 11.00
CA ILE A 405 -17.70 -14.44 10.08
C ILE A 405 -17.80 -13.74 8.72
N ASP A 406 -18.22 -12.47 8.69
CA ASP A 406 -18.39 -11.73 7.44
C ASP A 406 -17.07 -11.66 6.64
N SER A 407 -15.94 -11.38 7.31
CA SER A 407 -14.62 -11.34 6.67
C SER A 407 -14.17 -12.73 6.18
N LEU A 408 -14.32 -13.79 6.97
CA LEU A 408 -13.92 -15.15 6.60
C LEU A 408 -14.78 -15.74 5.48
N GLU A 409 -16.07 -15.41 5.44
CA GLU A 409 -16.94 -15.74 4.31
C GLU A 409 -16.48 -15.04 3.02
N GLN A 410 -16.03 -13.78 3.10
CA GLN A 410 -15.40 -13.15 1.94
C GLN A 410 -14.09 -13.84 1.53
N ALA A 411 -13.24 -14.21 2.49
CA ALA A 411 -11.97 -14.90 2.21
C ALA A 411 -12.17 -16.25 1.49
N THR A 412 -13.24 -16.98 1.81
CA THR A 412 -13.52 -18.29 1.19
C THR A 412 -14.18 -18.20 -0.19
N VAL A 413 -14.78 -17.05 -0.54
CA VAL A 413 -15.45 -16.82 -1.84
C VAL A 413 -14.57 -16.07 -2.85
N LEU A 414 -13.83 -15.05 -2.40
CA LEU A 414 -12.98 -14.21 -3.24
C LEU A 414 -11.76 -14.98 -3.70
N ASN A 415 -11.36 -14.80 -4.97
CA ASN A 415 -10.25 -15.40 -5.72
C ASN A 415 -9.43 -16.49 -5.00
N ALA A 416 -10.12 -17.48 -4.42
CA ALA A 416 -9.55 -18.42 -3.47
C ALA A 416 -8.64 -19.44 -4.17
N SER A 417 -8.56 -19.35 -5.51
CA SER A 417 -7.60 -20.03 -6.35
C SER A 417 -6.14 -19.64 -6.06
N GLN A 418 -5.91 -18.49 -5.41
CA GLN A 418 -4.56 -18.11 -4.96
C GLN A 418 -4.20 -18.71 -3.60
N MET A 419 -5.20 -19.03 -2.76
CA MET A 419 -4.98 -19.73 -1.50
C MET A 419 -4.75 -21.22 -1.76
N THR A 420 -3.79 -21.81 -1.05
CA THR A 420 -3.63 -23.26 -1.07
C THR A 420 -4.85 -23.94 -0.45
N ASP A 421 -5.08 -25.22 -0.75
CA ASP A 421 -6.16 -25.98 -0.11
C ASP A 421 -6.02 -25.99 1.42
N ASP A 422 -4.79 -25.95 1.93
CA ASP A 422 -4.49 -25.85 3.37
C ASP A 422 -4.90 -24.48 3.95
N ASP A 423 -4.56 -23.38 3.28
CA ASP A 423 -4.94 -22.04 3.75
C ASP A 423 -6.46 -21.84 3.72
N ARG A 424 -7.13 -22.36 2.68
CA ARG A 424 -8.60 -22.35 2.63
C ARG A 424 -9.18 -23.20 3.75
N SER A 425 -8.60 -24.38 4.02
CA SER A 425 -9.03 -25.23 5.13
C SER A 425 -8.93 -24.51 6.47
N LYS A 426 -7.85 -23.76 6.72
CA LYS A 426 -7.68 -22.91 7.91
C LYS A 426 -8.73 -21.81 7.99
N ALA A 427 -9.03 -21.14 6.88
CA ALA A 427 -10.08 -20.12 6.83
C ALA A 427 -11.45 -20.69 7.19
N TYR A 428 -11.82 -21.86 6.64
CA TYR A 428 -13.05 -22.56 7.00
C TYR A 428 -13.07 -23.04 8.45
N TYR A 429 -11.93 -23.51 8.98
CA TYR A 429 -11.81 -23.90 10.38
C TYR A 429 -12.07 -22.71 11.31
N THR A 430 -11.39 -21.58 11.09
CA THR A 430 -11.62 -20.35 11.85
C THR A 430 -13.05 -19.84 11.69
N LEU A 431 -13.64 -19.96 10.49
CA LEU A 431 -15.05 -19.61 10.25
C LEU A 431 -15.98 -20.48 11.10
N GLY A 432 -15.72 -21.79 11.18
CA GLY A 432 -16.44 -22.71 12.05
C GLY A 432 -16.36 -22.29 13.51
N LEU A 433 -15.16 -22.01 14.03
CA LEU A 433 -14.95 -21.53 15.39
C LEU A 433 -15.71 -20.22 15.66
N ALA A 434 -15.65 -19.25 14.75
CA ALA A 434 -16.36 -17.98 14.88
C ALA A 434 -17.89 -18.18 14.92
N LYS A 435 -18.42 -19.09 14.10
CA LYS A 435 -19.85 -19.44 14.09
C LYS A 435 -20.30 -20.15 15.36
N VAL A 436 -19.47 -21.03 15.94
CA VAL A 436 -19.76 -21.63 17.26
C VAL A 436 -19.88 -20.54 18.33
N GLN A 437 -18.94 -19.59 18.38
CA GLN A 437 -18.98 -18.49 19.34
C GLN A 437 -20.13 -17.50 19.12
N ASN A 438 -20.71 -17.50 17.93
CA ASN A 438 -21.87 -16.68 17.55
C ASN A 438 -23.20 -17.46 17.62
N ASP A 439 -23.22 -18.61 18.31
CA ASP A 439 -24.39 -19.50 18.47
C ASP A 439 -24.99 -20.03 17.14
N ASP A 440 -24.22 -20.05 16.05
CA ASP A 440 -24.62 -20.62 14.75
C ASP A 440 -24.03 -22.02 14.55
N SER A 441 -24.51 -23.00 15.34
CA SER A 441 -24.04 -24.38 15.27
C SER A 441 -24.26 -25.03 13.88
N GLN A 442 -25.32 -24.64 13.18
CA GLN A 442 -25.60 -25.18 11.83
C GLN A 442 -24.57 -24.68 10.83
N GLY A 443 -24.33 -23.36 10.78
CA GLY A 443 -23.31 -22.79 9.90
C GLY A 443 -21.89 -23.21 10.30
N ALA A 444 -21.61 -23.42 11.60
CA ALA A 444 -20.35 -23.95 12.07
C ALA A 444 -20.10 -25.38 11.55
N SER A 445 -21.12 -26.24 11.59
CA SER A 445 -21.05 -27.60 11.06
C SER A 445 -20.72 -27.62 9.56
N GLU A 446 -21.34 -26.73 8.77
CA GLU A 446 -21.04 -26.57 7.35
C GLU A 446 -19.59 -26.12 7.10
N ALA A 447 -19.12 -25.13 7.87
CA ALA A 447 -17.75 -24.62 7.74
C ALA A 447 -16.69 -25.68 8.15
N PHE A 448 -16.92 -26.42 9.24
CA PHE A 448 -16.02 -27.51 9.63
C PHE A 448 -16.00 -28.65 8.61
N ALA A 449 -17.16 -29.00 8.03
CA ALA A 449 -17.24 -29.98 6.96
C ALA A 449 -16.40 -29.58 5.73
N ASP A 450 -16.49 -28.31 5.30
CA ASP A 450 -15.67 -27.77 4.22
C ASP A 450 -14.18 -27.76 4.58
N SER A 451 -13.83 -27.44 5.84
CA SER A 451 -12.46 -27.45 6.33
C SER A 451 -11.81 -28.84 6.23
N VAL A 452 -12.47 -29.89 6.76
CA VAL A 452 -11.94 -31.26 6.76
C VAL A 452 -11.99 -31.91 5.38
N ALA A 453 -12.90 -31.47 4.50
CA ALA A 453 -12.92 -31.89 3.10
C ALA A 453 -11.70 -31.38 2.33
N LEU A 454 -11.20 -30.19 2.66
CA LEU A 454 -10.00 -29.59 2.06
C LEU A 454 -8.71 -30.13 2.68
N ASN A 455 -8.67 -30.27 4.01
CA ASN A 455 -7.55 -30.88 4.72
C ASN A 455 -8.05 -31.95 5.69
N ALA A 456 -8.13 -33.19 5.20
CA ALA A 456 -8.55 -34.32 5.99
C ALA A 456 -7.53 -34.76 7.05
N SER A 457 -6.34 -34.15 7.13
CA SER A 457 -5.30 -34.50 8.11
C SER A 457 -5.32 -33.62 9.38
N ASN A 458 -6.27 -32.70 9.49
CA ASN A 458 -6.46 -31.89 10.69
C ASN A 458 -7.37 -32.62 11.70
N ALA A 459 -6.76 -33.34 12.65
CA ALA A 459 -7.49 -34.08 13.68
C ALA A 459 -8.33 -33.19 14.60
N VAL A 460 -7.84 -31.97 14.91
CA VAL A 460 -8.55 -31.01 15.76
C VAL A 460 -9.83 -30.54 15.07
N ALA A 461 -9.77 -30.20 13.78
CA ALA A 461 -10.95 -29.83 13.00
C ALA A 461 -12.00 -30.95 12.94
N TRP A 462 -11.57 -32.22 12.83
CA TRP A 462 -12.48 -33.37 12.91
C TRP A 462 -13.15 -33.50 14.27
N ASN A 463 -12.41 -33.29 15.37
CA ASN A 463 -13.00 -33.30 16.71
C ASN A 463 -14.03 -32.18 16.88
N ASP A 464 -13.68 -30.94 16.49
CA ASP A 464 -14.57 -29.78 16.63
C ASP A 464 -15.82 -29.92 15.74
N TYR A 465 -15.66 -30.54 14.56
CA TYR A 465 -16.78 -30.94 13.72
C TYR A 465 -17.69 -31.93 14.45
N GLY A 466 -17.13 -32.96 15.07
CA GLY A 466 -17.87 -33.95 15.86
C GLY A 466 -18.61 -33.33 17.04
N VAL A 467 -17.97 -32.43 17.80
CA VAL A 467 -18.61 -31.69 18.90
C VAL A 467 -19.79 -30.85 18.41
N THR A 468 -19.63 -30.20 17.26
CA THR A 468 -20.69 -29.39 16.65
C THR A 468 -21.85 -30.27 16.18
N LEU A 469 -21.58 -31.43 15.58
CA LEU A 469 -22.59 -32.41 15.19
C LEU A 469 -23.32 -33.01 16.39
N ASP A 470 -22.63 -33.29 17.51
CA ASP A 470 -23.24 -33.75 18.76
C ASP A 470 -24.22 -32.70 19.33
N THR A 471 -23.85 -31.42 19.24
CA THR A 471 -24.71 -30.29 19.65
C THR A 471 -25.96 -30.18 18.76
N LEU A 472 -25.85 -30.53 17.48
CA LEU A 472 -26.97 -30.59 16.53
C LEU A 472 -27.77 -31.92 16.62
N GLU A 473 -27.47 -32.78 17.59
CA GLU A 473 -28.07 -34.11 17.77
C GLU A 473 -27.82 -35.09 16.60
N ASN A 474 -26.85 -34.80 15.73
CA ASN A 474 -26.42 -35.66 14.63
C ASN A 474 -25.38 -36.69 15.12
N TYR A 475 -25.77 -37.48 16.12
CA TYR A 475 -24.83 -38.28 16.91
C TYR A 475 -24.03 -39.31 16.11
N GLU A 476 -24.62 -39.99 15.12
CA GLU A 476 -23.90 -40.99 14.32
C GLU A 476 -22.84 -40.38 13.40
N GLU A 477 -23.05 -39.15 12.92
CA GLU A 477 -22.06 -38.40 12.14
C GLU A 477 -20.97 -37.84 13.06
N ALA A 478 -21.35 -37.37 14.27
CA ALA A 478 -20.40 -36.95 15.29
C ALA A 478 -19.41 -38.07 15.65
N LEU A 479 -19.90 -39.31 15.85
CA LEU A 479 -19.06 -40.47 16.13
C LEU A 479 -18.08 -40.79 14.99
N GLN A 480 -18.50 -40.63 13.73
CA GLN A 480 -17.60 -40.79 12.59
C GLN A 480 -16.50 -39.72 12.60
N ALA A 481 -16.85 -38.47 12.87
CA ALA A 481 -15.88 -37.39 12.97
C ALA A 481 -14.85 -37.62 14.09
N PHE A 482 -15.28 -38.10 15.27
CA PHE A 482 -14.35 -38.48 16.35
C PHE A 482 -13.45 -39.68 15.98
N GLU A 483 -13.97 -40.66 15.24
CA GLU A 483 -13.17 -41.79 14.75
C GLU A 483 -12.09 -41.34 13.76
N GLU A 484 -12.41 -40.41 12.86
CA GLU A 484 -11.42 -39.81 11.97
C GLU A 484 -10.38 -39.02 12.77
N ALA A 485 -10.80 -38.19 13.74
CA ALA A 485 -9.88 -37.47 14.63
C ALA A 485 -8.89 -38.40 15.35
N LEU A 486 -9.36 -39.53 15.90
CA LEU A 486 -8.53 -40.56 16.54
C LEU A 486 -7.61 -41.28 15.53
N THR A 487 -8.10 -41.52 14.31
CA THR A 487 -7.32 -42.17 13.25
C THR A 487 -6.13 -41.31 12.82
N ILE A 488 -6.33 -39.98 12.77
CA ILE A 488 -5.34 -39.01 12.30
C ILE A 488 -4.40 -38.55 13.42
N GLY A 489 -4.97 -38.09 14.53
CA GLY A 489 -4.24 -37.49 15.66
C GLY A 489 -3.71 -38.51 16.67
N GLY A 490 -4.18 -39.76 16.59
CA GLY A 490 -3.87 -40.80 17.57
C GLY A 490 -4.72 -40.69 18.83
N ASP A 491 -4.35 -41.46 19.85
CA ASP A 491 -5.06 -41.53 21.12
C ASP A 491 -5.02 -40.18 21.87
N SER A 492 -6.17 -39.53 22.00
CA SER A 492 -6.34 -38.27 22.73
C SER A 492 -7.46 -38.40 23.77
N ALA A 493 -7.20 -37.94 25.00
CA ALA A 493 -8.17 -38.00 26.09
C ALA A 493 -9.46 -37.23 25.74
N GLU A 494 -9.31 -36.06 25.12
CA GLU A 494 -10.42 -35.20 24.71
C GLU A 494 -11.31 -35.87 23.65
N TYR A 495 -10.69 -36.50 22.65
CA TYR A 495 -11.45 -37.16 21.56
C TYR A 495 -12.26 -38.34 22.09
N TYR A 496 -11.65 -39.16 22.97
CA TYR A 496 -12.36 -40.26 23.63
C TYR A 496 -13.43 -39.78 24.62
N TYR A 497 -13.21 -38.65 25.29
CA TYR A 497 -14.21 -38.04 26.15
C TYR A 497 -15.44 -37.61 25.34
N ASN A 498 -15.24 -36.87 24.25
CA ASN A 498 -16.32 -36.41 23.36
C ASN A 498 -17.03 -37.58 22.67
N GLN A 499 -16.29 -38.60 22.23
CA GLN A 499 -16.90 -39.83 21.73
C GLN A 499 -17.76 -40.53 22.80
N GLY A 500 -17.28 -40.60 24.04
CA GLY A 500 -17.98 -41.23 25.15
C GLY A 500 -19.28 -40.51 25.52
N THR A 501 -19.29 -39.18 25.55
CA THR A 501 -20.50 -38.40 25.85
C THR A 501 -21.56 -38.61 24.77
N THR A 502 -21.19 -38.57 23.49
CA THR A 502 -22.09 -38.85 22.36
C THR A 502 -22.65 -40.28 22.39
N LEU A 503 -21.80 -41.29 22.66
CA LEU A 503 -22.25 -42.69 22.80
C LEU A 503 -23.28 -42.85 23.94
N ASN A 504 -23.09 -42.14 25.04
CA ASN A 504 -24.01 -42.20 26.18
C ASN A 504 -25.38 -41.59 25.85
N LYS A 505 -25.42 -40.53 25.03
CA LYS A 505 -26.66 -39.93 24.50
C LYS A 505 -27.39 -40.87 23.54
N LEU A 506 -26.67 -41.68 22.78
CA LEU A 506 -27.21 -42.74 21.90
C LEU A 506 -27.66 -44.03 22.62
N ASP A 507 -27.66 -44.03 23.96
CA ASP A 507 -27.90 -45.23 24.79
C ASP A 507 -26.88 -46.37 24.59
N ARG A 508 -25.77 -46.13 23.89
CA ARG A 508 -24.64 -47.09 23.70
C ARG A 508 -23.70 -47.03 24.91
N THR A 509 -24.28 -47.24 26.08
CA THR A 509 -23.69 -46.88 27.38
C THR A 509 -22.42 -47.68 27.71
N GLU A 510 -22.35 -48.96 27.34
CA GLU A 510 -21.14 -49.77 27.54
C GLU A 510 -19.95 -49.28 26.68
N GLU A 511 -20.22 -48.85 25.44
CA GLU A 511 -19.20 -48.28 24.55
C GLU A 511 -18.75 -46.90 25.06
N ALA A 512 -19.68 -46.11 25.60
CA ALA A 512 -19.36 -44.85 26.27
C ALA A 512 -18.40 -45.05 27.44
N ILE A 513 -18.66 -46.03 28.30
CA ILE A 513 -17.77 -46.36 29.44
C ILE A 513 -16.39 -46.77 28.95
N ALA A 514 -16.30 -47.58 27.89
CA ALA A 514 -15.02 -47.97 27.30
C ALA A 514 -14.23 -46.76 26.75
N SER A 515 -14.94 -45.79 26.16
CA SER A 515 -14.35 -44.54 25.67
C SER A 515 -13.86 -43.66 26.83
N PHE A 516 -14.66 -43.50 27.89
CA PHE A 516 -14.20 -42.79 29.09
C PHE A 516 -13.03 -43.49 29.80
N ASP A 517 -12.99 -44.82 29.80
CA ASP A 517 -11.83 -45.57 30.29
C ASP A 517 -10.57 -45.24 29.49
N LYS A 518 -10.68 -45.17 28.15
CA LYS A 518 -9.58 -44.74 27.30
C LYS A 518 -9.15 -43.30 27.58
N ALA A 519 -10.10 -42.38 27.75
CA ALA A 519 -9.80 -41.00 28.12
C ALA A 519 -9.02 -40.94 29.44
N LEU A 520 -9.48 -41.65 30.47
CA LEU A 520 -8.85 -41.70 31.80
C LEU A 520 -7.50 -42.44 31.83
N GLU A 521 -7.27 -43.40 30.92
CA GLU A 521 -5.98 -44.06 30.73
C GLU A 521 -4.91 -43.09 30.20
N ILE A 522 -5.32 -42.17 29.32
CA ILE A 522 -4.44 -41.16 28.71
C ILE A 522 -4.22 -40.01 29.68
N GLU A 523 -5.30 -39.38 30.14
CA GLU A 523 -5.28 -38.29 31.09
C GLU A 523 -6.41 -38.42 32.09
N THR A 524 -6.05 -38.57 33.37
CA THR A 524 -7.04 -38.55 34.44
C THR A 524 -7.59 -37.13 34.60
N ASN A 525 -8.92 -36.96 34.53
CA ASN A 525 -9.58 -35.69 34.84
C ASN A 525 -10.94 -35.93 35.50
N GLN A 526 -11.42 -34.94 36.28
CA GLN A 526 -12.69 -35.07 37.00
C GLN A 526 -13.91 -35.22 36.08
N ARG A 527 -13.86 -34.59 34.89
CA ARG A 527 -14.97 -34.55 33.93
C ARG A 527 -15.27 -35.94 33.37
N ALA A 528 -14.22 -36.69 33.02
CA ALA A 528 -14.33 -38.06 32.54
C ALA A 528 -14.77 -39.04 33.65
N TYR A 529 -14.30 -38.86 34.90
CA TYR A 529 -14.82 -39.65 36.03
C TYR A 529 -16.31 -39.40 36.28
N LEU A 530 -16.75 -38.14 36.26
CA LEU A 530 -18.16 -37.78 36.39
C LEU A 530 -18.99 -38.42 35.28
N ALA A 531 -18.59 -38.24 34.02
CA ALA A 531 -19.32 -38.76 32.85
C ALA A 531 -19.39 -40.31 32.87
N LYS A 532 -18.28 -40.98 33.17
CA LYS A 532 -18.25 -42.44 33.34
C LYS A 532 -19.15 -42.91 34.48
N GLY A 533 -19.13 -42.22 35.61
CA GLY A 533 -19.97 -42.56 36.76
C GLY A 533 -21.46 -42.42 36.42
N ILE A 534 -21.84 -41.36 35.70
CA ILE A 534 -23.22 -41.16 35.22
C ILE A 534 -23.63 -42.28 34.24
N ALA A 535 -22.76 -42.68 33.32
CA ALA A 535 -23.01 -43.81 32.41
C ALA A 535 -23.21 -45.12 33.20
N LEU A 536 -22.41 -45.37 34.24
CA LEU A 536 -22.59 -46.55 35.12
C LEU A 536 -23.90 -46.50 35.92
N MET A 537 -24.32 -45.31 36.36
CA MET A 537 -25.63 -45.12 37.01
C MET A 537 -26.78 -45.50 36.07
N LYS A 538 -26.67 -45.20 34.77
CA LYS A 538 -27.65 -45.57 33.73
C LYS A 538 -27.73 -47.08 33.50
N LEU A 539 -26.62 -47.81 33.67
CA LEU A 539 -26.58 -49.27 33.65
C LEU A 539 -26.99 -49.93 34.98
N GLU A 540 -27.40 -49.13 35.97
CA GLU A 540 -27.72 -49.57 37.32
C GLU A 540 -26.54 -50.23 38.07
N ASP A 541 -25.30 -50.05 37.59
CA ASP A 541 -24.08 -50.47 38.30
C ASP A 541 -23.65 -49.43 39.34
N TYR A 542 -24.52 -49.25 40.33
CA TYR A 542 -24.38 -48.23 41.36
C TYR A 542 -23.12 -48.40 42.22
N ALA A 543 -22.64 -49.64 42.39
CA ALA A 543 -21.46 -49.94 43.20
C ALA A 543 -20.17 -49.49 42.49
N THR A 544 -20.06 -49.76 41.18
CA THR A 544 -18.94 -49.28 40.39
C THR A 544 -19.02 -47.77 40.20
N ALA A 545 -20.22 -47.21 39.95
CA ALA A 545 -20.43 -45.77 39.85
C ALA A 545 -19.96 -45.03 41.11
N GLN A 546 -20.32 -45.52 42.31
CA GLN A 546 -19.82 -44.97 43.58
C GLN A 546 -18.29 -44.90 43.60
N THR A 547 -17.62 -45.99 43.21
CA THR A 547 -16.15 -46.08 43.23
C THR A 547 -15.54 -45.07 42.25
N VAL A 548 -16.13 -44.91 41.07
CA VAL A 548 -15.69 -43.95 40.04
C VAL A 548 -15.86 -42.51 40.51
N PHE A 549 -16.98 -42.17 41.16
CA PHE A 549 -17.16 -40.84 41.76
C PHE A 549 -16.15 -40.57 42.88
N GLU A 550 -15.83 -41.56 43.71
CA GLU A 550 -14.78 -41.45 44.73
C GLU A 550 -13.40 -41.18 44.13
N GLN A 551 -13.09 -41.76 42.98
CA GLN A 551 -11.86 -41.47 42.24
C GLN A 551 -11.83 -40.02 41.75
N GLY A 552 -12.94 -39.53 41.19
CA GLY A 552 -13.07 -38.11 40.80
C GLY A 552 -12.93 -37.15 41.99
N ILE A 553 -13.61 -37.44 43.10
CA ILE A 553 -13.54 -36.64 44.34
C ILE A 553 -12.12 -36.62 44.92
N ALA A 554 -11.39 -37.73 44.83
CA ALA A 554 -10.01 -37.79 45.30
C ALA A 554 -9.06 -36.88 44.49
N MET A 555 -9.44 -36.47 43.28
CA MET A 555 -8.71 -35.48 42.49
C MET A 555 -9.02 -34.04 42.92
N ASP A 556 -10.30 -33.74 43.06
CA ASP A 556 -10.80 -32.44 43.50
C ASP A 556 -12.09 -32.64 44.30
N ASP A 557 -12.01 -32.42 45.61
CA ASP A 557 -13.14 -32.61 46.53
C ASP A 557 -14.05 -31.39 46.59
N THR A 558 -13.76 -30.32 45.83
CA THR A 558 -14.56 -29.09 45.77
C THR A 558 -15.69 -29.14 44.73
N LYS A 559 -15.75 -30.22 43.94
CA LYS A 559 -16.77 -30.43 42.91
C LYS A 559 -18.07 -30.99 43.51
N ALA A 560 -19.05 -30.11 43.68
CA ALA A 560 -20.34 -30.44 44.31
C ALA A 560 -21.11 -31.54 43.55
N ASP A 561 -21.02 -31.54 42.22
CA ASP A 561 -21.66 -32.49 41.32
C ASP A 561 -21.21 -33.94 41.55
N LEU A 562 -19.91 -34.18 41.67
CA LEU A 562 -19.37 -35.50 42.00
C LEU A 562 -19.90 -36.03 43.35
N TRP A 563 -20.01 -35.17 44.36
CA TRP A 563 -20.58 -35.54 45.67
C TRP A 563 -22.06 -35.89 45.59
N ALA A 564 -22.86 -35.13 44.85
CA ALA A 564 -24.28 -35.42 44.70
C ALA A 564 -24.53 -36.68 43.87
N GLN A 565 -23.74 -36.91 42.81
CA GLN A 565 -23.85 -38.14 42.03
C GLN A 565 -23.41 -39.38 42.84
N LYS A 566 -22.37 -39.24 43.69
CA LYS A 566 -22.03 -40.27 44.69
C LYS A 566 -23.18 -40.53 45.66
N ALA A 567 -23.84 -39.48 46.16
CA ALA A 567 -24.98 -39.62 47.05
C ALA A 567 -26.14 -40.38 46.38
N MET A 568 -26.44 -40.08 45.11
CA MET A 568 -27.44 -40.79 44.33
C MET A 568 -27.07 -42.28 44.16
N ALA A 569 -25.80 -42.59 43.86
CA ALA A 569 -25.31 -43.96 43.76
C ALA A 569 -25.48 -44.74 45.08
N LEU A 570 -25.16 -44.11 46.22
CA LEU A 570 -25.32 -44.70 47.55
C LEU A 570 -26.80 -44.92 47.90
N TYR A 571 -27.66 -43.95 47.57
CA TYR A 571 -29.11 -44.05 47.79
C TYR A 571 -29.71 -45.22 47.00
N LYS A 572 -29.35 -45.38 45.72
CA LYS A 572 -29.80 -46.51 44.88
C LYS A 572 -29.32 -47.87 45.38
N GLN A 573 -28.21 -47.92 46.11
CA GLN A 573 -27.74 -49.12 46.83
C GLN A 573 -28.46 -49.37 48.17
N GLY A 574 -29.31 -48.44 48.63
CA GLY A 574 -29.97 -48.50 49.94
C GLY A 574 -29.08 -48.07 51.12
N LYS A 575 -27.93 -47.42 50.85
CA LYS A 575 -26.99 -46.92 51.88
C LYS A 575 -27.36 -45.50 52.28
N ASN A 576 -28.54 -45.31 52.88
CA ASN A 576 -29.12 -43.99 53.10
C ASN A 576 -28.29 -43.07 54.01
N ASP A 577 -27.64 -43.61 55.06
CA ASP A 577 -26.81 -42.81 55.96
C ASP A 577 -25.58 -42.23 55.24
N GLU A 578 -24.88 -43.06 54.46
CA GLU A 578 -23.74 -42.64 53.63
C GLU A 578 -24.18 -41.68 52.51
N ALA A 579 -25.35 -41.91 51.91
CA ALA A 579 -25.93 -41.02 50.91
C ALA A 579 -26.23 -39.63 51.50
N LEU A 580 -26.76 -39.59 52.73
CA LEU A 580 -27.04 -38.34 53.42
C LEU A 580 -25.76 -37.57 53.77
N GLU A 581 -24.68 -38.26 54.14
CA GLU A 581 -23.37 -37.64 54.33
C GLU A 581 -22.85 -37.02 53.03
N ALA A 582 -22.89 -37.78 51.92
CA ALA A 582 -22.42 -37.30 50.62
C ALA A 582 -23.23 -36.10 50.07
N VAL A 583 -24.57 -36.12 50.20
CA VAL A 583 -25.39 -34.98 49.73
C VAL A 583 -25.21 -33.74 50.61
N ASN A 584 -24.95 -33.90 51.90
CA ASN A 584 -24.60 -32.77 52.78
C ASN A 584 -23.24 -32.17 52.41
N MET A 585 -22.29 -32.97 51.94
CA MET A 585 -21.03 -32.45 51.38
C MET A 585 -21.25 -31.65 50.10
N ALA A 586 -22.06 -32.16 49.16
CA ALA A 586 -22.45 -31.40 47.97
C ALA A 586 -23.09 -30.04 48.34
N LEU A 587 -24.04 -30.04 49.29
CA LEU A 587 -24.70 -28.82 49.77
C LEU A 587 -23.78 -27.89 50.57
N SER A 588 -22.68 -28.38 51.14
CA SER A 588 -21.69 -27.52 51.78
C SER A 588 -20.82 -26.76 50.78
N LEU A 589 -20.75 -27.26 49.54
CA LEU A 589 -20.02 -26.64 48.43
C LEU A 589 -20.94 -25.70 47.65
N ASP A 590 -22.20 -26.09 47.45
CA ASP A 590 -23.27 -25.24 46.91
C ASP A 590 -24.57 -25.43 47.71
N GLU A 591 -24.82 -24.50 48.64
CA GLU A 591 -26.00 -24.52 49.51
C GLU A 591 -27.31 -24.31 48.75
N SER A 592 -27.24 -23.75 47.54
CA SER A 592 -28.41 -23.38 46.73
C SER A 592 -28.75 -24.38 45.64
N TRP A 593 -27.94 -25.43 45.47
CA TRP A 593 -28.12 -26.38 44.37
C TRP A 593 -29.38 -27.23 44.54
N GLN A 594 -30.39 -26.92 43.72
CA GLN A 594 -31.72 -27.51 43.84
C GLN A 594 -31.71 -29.05 43.72
N TYR A 595 -30.90 -29.59 42.80
CA TYR A 595 -30.76 -31.05 42.64
C TYR A 595 -30.32 -31.74 43.93
N ALA A 596 -29.32 -31.18 44.63
CA ALA A 596 -28.83 -31.76 45.88
C ALA A 596 -29.84 -31.61 47.02
N LEU A 597 -30.62 -30.51 47.07
CA LEU A 597 -31.71 -30.33 48.03
C LEU A 597 -32.85 -31.35 47.83
N ASP A 598 -33.22 -31.59 46.57
CA ASP A 598 -34.25 -32.56 46.20
C ASP A 598 -33.78 -33.98 46.51
N LEU A 599 -32.53 -34.31 46.18
CA LEU A 599 -31.91 -35.59 46.50
C LEU A 599 -31.85 -35.82 48.01
N LYS A 600 -31.49 -34.82 48.81
CA LYS A 600 -31.52 -34.92 50.27
C LYS A 600 -32.92 -35.23 50.79
N THR A 601 -33.94 -34.53 50.28
CA THR A 601 -35.34 -34.77 50.65
C THR A 601 -35.78 -36.18 50.31
N LEU A 602 -35.37 -36.69 49.14
CA LEU A 602 -35.64 -38.04 48.67
C LEU A 602 -34.98 -39.11 49.57
N ILE A 603 -33.75 -38.88 50.01
CA ILE A 603 -33.00 -39.77 50.92
C ILE A 603 -33.68 -39.81 52.30
N GLU A 604 -34.11 -38.66 52.83
CA GLU A 604 -34.75 -38.55 54.15
C GLU A 604 -36.19 -39.09 54.17
N ASN A 605 -36.93 -39.02 53.06
CA ASN A 605 -38.34 -39.38 52.97
C ASN A 605 -38.67 -40.28 51.76
N PRO A 606 -38.22 -41.55 51.75
CA PRO A 606 -38.36 -42.45 50.60
C PRO A 606 -39.81 -42.84 50.24
N ASP A 607 -40.77 -42.69 51.17
CA ASP A 607 -42.19 -43.04 50.97
C ASP A 607 -43.02 -41.93 50.30
N ASN A 608 -42.44 -40.74 50.08
CA ASN A 608 -43.14 -39.60 49.49
C ASN A 608 -42.82 -39.50 47.99
N GLN A 609 -43.23 -40.51 47.21
CA GLN A 609 -43.15 -40.46 45.74
C GLN A 609 -44.12 -39.39 45.21
N THR A 610 -43.63 -38.16 45.04
CA THR A 610 -44.00 -37.39 43.86
C THR A 610 -43.04 -37.80 42.76
N ASP A 611 -43.60 -38.39 41.72
CA ASP A 611 -42.98 -38.63 40.43
C ASP A 611 -42.31 -37.35 39.92
N THR A 612 -41.03 -37.16 40.25
CA THR A 612 -40.16 -36.14 39.64
C THR A 612 -39.20 -36.79 38.65
N THR A 613 -39.59 -37.93 38.08
CA THR A 613 -39.02 -38.42 36.82
C THR A 613 -39.74 -37.78 35.63
N SER A 614 -39.66 -36.46 35.52
CA SER A 614 -39.71 -35.79 34.21
C SER A 614 -39.16 -34.38 34.35
N GLU A 615 -38.18 -34.07 33.49
CA GLU A 615 -37.87 -32.71 33.04
C GLU A 615 -37.29 -31.77 34.10
N ASN A 616 -35.97 -31.90 34.33
CA ASN A 616 -35.01 -30.79 34.45
C ASN A 616 -33.66 -31.30 34.96
N THR A 617 -33.11 -32.34 34.33
CA THR A 617 -31.72 -32.19 33.90
C THR A 617 -31.82 -31.40 32.61
N ASP A 618 -31.91 -30.09 32.74
CA ASP A 618 -31.43 -29.24 31.67
C ASP A 618 -29.95 -29.59 31.56
N GLU A 619 -29.64 -30.57 30.69
CA GLU A 619 -28.29 -30.88 30.20
C GLU A 619 -27.68 -29.62 29.57
N SER A 620 -28.45 -28.54 29.40
CA SER A 620 -28.00 -27.22 28.98
C SER A 620 -27.34 -26.36 30.08
N SER A 621 -27.61 -26.57 31.38
CA SER A 621 -27.12 -25.63 32.43
C SER A 621 -25.73 -25.94 33.00
N THR A 622 -25.03 -26.93 32.45
CA THR A 622 -23.56 -27.11 32.67
C THR A 622 -22.74 -26.92 31.40
N ASN A 623 -23.38 -26.48 30.30
CA ASN A 623 -22.71 -26.08 29.06
C ASN A 623 -22.44 -24.56 28.98
N GLU A 624 -22.54 -23.82 30.10
CA GLU A 624 -21.98 -22.47 30.15
C GLU A 624 -20.46 -22.54 30.20
N SER A 625 -19.85 -22.12 29.07
CA SER A 625 -18.44 -21.75 28.88
C SER A 625 -17.40 -22.87 29.04
N PHE A 626 -17.02 -23.53 27.94
CA PHE A 626 -15.78 -24.31 27.88
C PHE A 626 -15.06 -24.23 26.51
N ILE A 627 -15.26 -23.14 25.75
CA ILE A 627 -14.35 -22.78 24.64
C ILE A 627 -13.27 -21.77 25.11
N GLU A 628 -13.25 -21.40 26.39
CA GLU A 628 -12.12 -20.66 26.96
C GLU A 628 -11.07 -21.64 27.51
N ASP A 629 -9.81 -21.43 27.12
CA ASP A 629 -8.59 -22.17 27.49
C ASP A 629 -8.18 -23.39 26.64
N ASN A 630 -8.15 -23.24 25.31
CA ASN A 630 -7.24 -24.04 24.46
C ASN A 630 -6.41 -23.16 23.52
N ASN A 631 -5.74 -22.15 24.07
CA ASN A 631 -4.54 -21.57 23.46
C ASN A 631 -3.31 -22.33 24.00
N MET A 632 -3.12 -23.56 23.54
CA MET A 632 -1.78 -24.15 23.51
C MET A 632 -1.23 -23.94 22.11
N THR A 633 -0.42 -22.88 22.01
CA THR A 633 0.61 -22.74 20.99
C THR A 633 1.45 -24.01 20.95
N GLU A 634 1.36 -24.79 19.89
CA GLU A 634 2.47 -25.62 19.44
C GLU A 634 2.84 -25.19 18.01
N GLU A 635 4.15 -24.98 17.85
CA GLU A 635 4.89 -24.32 16.75
C GLU A 635 4.56 -24.77 15.33
#